data_AF-A0A699UKC0-F1
#
_entry.id   AF-A0A699UKC0-F1
#
_cell.length_a   1.000
_cell.length_b   1.000
_cell.length_c   1.000
_cell.angle_alpha   90.00
_cell.angle_beta   90.00
_cell.angle_gamma   90.00
#
_symmetry.space_group_name_H-M   'P 1'
#
loop_
_entity.id
_entity.type
_entity.pdbx_description
1 polymer ?
#
loop_
_entity_poly.entity_id
_entity_poly.type
_entity_poly.pdbx_seq_one_letter_code
_entity_poly.pdbx_strand_id
1 'polypeptide(L)'
;MGFWSFFFGQPVKIDDVFFGEMTFIEISNHPEKSYFECQRYFKPIDGLIELGVTGKLSGPMQCQKDFFAQLERDYQLIVAAVIPVMEEEFRNWKPEFKIGNFEQELKPIWLSIPACDQPPIE
;
A
#
# COMPACT_ATOMS: atom_id res chain seq x y z
N MET A 1 -2.30 35.10 20.92
CA MET A 1 -2.90 33.86 21.44
C MET A 1 -3.90 33.36 20.41
N GLY A 2 -3.62 32.23 19.74
CA GLY A 2 -4.49 31.64 18.72
C GLY A 2 -5.19 30.41 19.27
N PHE A 3 -6.51 30.46 19.39
CA PHE A 3 -7.36 29.42 19.99
C PHE A 3 -7.68 28.24 19.05
N TRP A 4 -6.99 28.11 17.91
CA TRP A 4 -7.30 27.11 16.88
C TRP A 4 -6.17 26.12 16.56
N SER A 5 -5.01 26.21 17.24
CA SER A 5 -3.86 25.33 16.98
C SER A 5 -3.82 24.06 17.84
N PHE A 6 -4.89 23.73 18.58
CA PHE A 6 -4.90 22.61 19.55
C PHE A 6 -5.98 21.53 19.32
N PHE A 7 -6.87 21.68 18.34
CA PHE A 7 -8.01 20.75 18.09
C PHE A 7 -7.81 19.79 16.90
N PHE A 8 -6.61 19.71 16.32
CA PHE A 8 -6.25 18.59 15.45
C PHE A 8 -5.36 17.67 16.28
N GLY A 9 -5.98 16.63 16.84
CA GLY A 9 -5.32 15.64 17.68
C GLY A 9 -4.04 15.14 17.02
N GLN A 10 -2.99 14.96 17.82
CA GLN A 10 -1.76 14.32 17.36
C GLN A 10 -2.13 13.01 16.64
N PRO A 11 -1.53 12.72 15.48
CA PRO A 11 -1.78 11.46 14.78
C PRO A 11 -1.53 10.29 15.74
N VAL A 12 -2.49 9.37 15.86
CA VAL A 12 -2.34 8.22 16.75
C VAL A 12 -1.31 7.29 16.13
N LYS A 13 -0.19 7.09 16.83
CA LYS A 13 0.87 6.16 16.42
C LYS A 13 0.82 4.88 17.23
N ILE A 14 1.07 3.75 16.58
CA ILE A 14 1.24 2.45 17.21
C ILE A 14 2.52 1.80 16.68
N ASP A 15 3.11 0.91 17.48
CA ASP A 15 4.21 0.06 17.04
C ASP A 15 3.67 -1.36 16.78
N ASP A 16 3.89 -1.87 15.57
CA ASP A 16 3.64 -3.25 15.20
C ASP A 16 4.96 -3.99 14.95
N VAL A 17 5.05 -5.24 15.43
CA VAL A 17 6.29 -6.04 15.29
C VAL A 17 6.68 -6.28 13.82
N PHE A 18 5.71 -6.34 12.90
CA PHE A 18 5.95 -6.61 11.49
C PHE A 18 6.05 -5.33 10.65
N PHE A 19 5.12 -4.39 10.85
CA PHE A 19 5.04 -3.15 10.06
C PHE A 19 5.84 -1.98 10.65
N GLY A 20 6.31 -2.09 11.89
CA GLY A 20 7.05 -1.02 12.58
C GLY A 20 6.12 0.08 13.11
N GLU A 21 6.61 1.32 13.13
CA GLU A 21 5.79 2.47 13.52
C GLU A 21 4.71 2.73 12.46
N MET A 22 3.46 2.81 12.90
CA MET A 22 2.30 3.02 12.05
C MET A 22 1.50 4.23 12.53
N THR A 23 1.09 5.10 11.60
CA THR A 23 0.24 6.26 11.86
C THR A 23 -1.19 5.98 11.47
N PHE A 24 -2.13 6.05 12.41
CA PHE A 24 -3.54 5.83 12.16
C PHE A 24 -4.21 7.08 11.58
N ILE A 25 -4.88 6.88 10.44
CA ILE A 25 -5.68 7.88 9.75
C ILE A 25 -7.16 7.50 9.91
N GLU A 26 -7.86 8.26 10.75
CA GLU A 26 -9.29 8.08 10.97
C GLU A 26 -10.09 8.78 9.87
N ILE A 27 -10.99 8.04 9.22
CA ILE A 27 -11.99 8.62 8.32
C ILE A 27 -13.32 8.67 9.07
N SER A 28 -13.58 9.78 9.77
CA SER A 28 -14.72 9.87 10.72
C SER A 28 -16.09 9.55 10.11
N ASN A 29 -16.30 9.91 8.84
CA ASN A 29 -17.56 9.63 8.13
C ASN A 29 -17.67 8.19 7.61
N HIS A 30 -16.55 7.49 7.52
CA HIS A 30 -16.43 6.11 7.04
C HIS A 30 -15.39 5.35 7.87
N PRO A 31 -15.67 5.06 9.15
CA PRO A 31 -14.68 4.45 10.04
C PRO A 31 -14.12 3.12 9.50
N GLU A 32 -14.90 2.39 8.71
CA GLU A 32 -14.50 1.16 8.01
C GLU A 32 -13.40 1.36 6.95
N LYS A 33 -13.23 2.60 6.48
CA LYS A 33 -12.18 3.00 5.52
C LYS A 33 -10.95 3.59 6.21
N SER A 34 -10.94 3.65 7.54
CA SER A 34 -9.75 4.08 8.28
C SER A 34 -8.60 3.11 8.03
N TYR A 35 -7.37 3.61 8.11
CA TYR A 35 -6.19 2.86 7.75
C TYR A 35 -4.97 3.35 8.53
N PHE A 36 -3.91 2.57 8.46
CA PHE A 36 -2.59 2.96 8.93
C PHE A 36 -1.68 3.31 7.77
N GLU A 37 -0.91 4.38 7.91
CA GLU A 37 0.23 4.70 7.06
C GLU A 37 1.51 4.22 7.74
N CYS A 38 2.35 3.49 7.00
CA CYS A 38 3.67 3.08 7.47
C CYS A 38 4.63 2.89 6.29
N GLN A 39 5.91 2.77 6.59
CA GLN A 39 6.93 2.42 5.60
C GLN A 39 7.47 1.03 5.87
N ARG A 40 7.63 0.25 4.80
CA ARG A 40 8.20 -1.09 4.90
C ARG A 40 9.23 -1.32 3.82
N TYR A 41 10.32 -1.96 4.21
CA TYR A 41 11.29 -2.47 3.26
C TYR A 41 10.67 -3.59 2.43
N PHE A 42 10.76 -3.46 1.12
CA PHE A 42 10.20 -4.35 0.14
C PHE A 42 11.33 -5.01 -0.63
N LYS A 43 11.60 -6.28 -0.30
CA LYS A 43 12.75 -7.03 -0.81
C LYS A 43 12.86 -7.04 -2.34
N PRO A 44 11.78 -7.18 -3.13
CA PRO A 44 11.91 -7.33 -4.58
C PRO A 44 12.54 -6.14 -5.29
N ILE A 45 12.52 -4.95 -4.69
CA ILE A 45 13.14 -3.74 -5.27
C ILE A 45 14.31 -3.19 -4.46
N ASP A 46 14.70 -3.89 -3.39
CA ASP A 46 15.72 -3.44 -2.43
C ASP A 46 15.49 -1.99 -1.94
N GLY A 47 14.29 -1.70 -1.45
CA GLY A 47 13.90 -0.33 -1.11
C GLY A 47 12.74 -0.23 -0.14
N LEU A 48 12.51 0.98 0.38
CA LEU A 48 11.32 1.28 1.18
C LEU A 48 10.14 1.62 0.26
N ILE A 49 8.97 1.11 0.60
CA ILE A 49 7.69 1.54 0.04
C ILE A 49 6.78 2.03 1.15
N GLU A 50 5.86 2.90 0.78
CA GLU A 50 4.80 3.36 1.67
C GLU A 50 3.61 2.40 1.59
N LEU A 51 2.97 2.17 2.73
CA LEU A 51 1.85 1.26 2.87
C LEU A 51 0.65 1.97 3.49
N GLY A 52 -0.52 1.75 2.91
CA GLY A 52 -1.81 1.98 3.55
C GLY A 52 -2.40 0.64 3.98
N VAL A 53 -2.57 0.42 5.28
CA VAL A 53 -3.14 -0.83 5.81
C VAL A 53 -4.50 -0.56 6.40
N THR A 54 -5.57 -0.97 5.70
CA THR A 54 -6.95 -0.77 6.17
C THR A 54 -7.15 -1.46 7.51
N GLY A 55 -7.69 -0.75 8.49
CA GLY A 55 -7.79 -1.29 9.83
C GLY A 55 -8.40 -0.34 10.85
N LYS A 56 -8.44 -0.81 12.09
CA LYS A 56 -8.92 -0.06 13.26
C LYS A 56 -7.76 0.14 14.23
N LEU A 57 -7.95 0.99 15.24
CA LEU A 57 -6.94 1.27 16.27
C LEU A 57 -6.35 0.05 17.01
N SER A 58 -7.00 -1.11 16.91
CA SER A 58 -6.45 -2.39 17.39
C SER A 58 -5.19 -2.85 16.65
N GLY A 59 -4.85 -2.23 15.52
CA GLY A 59 -3.69 -2.56 14.69
C GLY A 59 -4.01 -3.50 13.52
N PRO A 60 -2.97 -3.88 12.74
CA PRO A 60 -3.10 -4.71 11.56
C PRO A 60 -3.34 -6.19 11.91
N MET A 61 -4.07 -6.89 11.05
CA MET A 61 -4.39 -8.31 11.20
C MET A 61 -3.28 -9.22 10.65
N GLN A 62 -3.21 -10.46 11.14
CA GLN A 62 -2.19 -11.42 10.67
C GLN A 62 -2.28 -11.71 9.17
N CYS A 63 -3.49 -11.86 8.63
CA CYS A 63 -3.73 -12.06 7.20
C CYS A 63 -3.18 -10.91 6.31
N GLN A 64 -3.11 -9.68 6.82
CA GLN A 64 -2.50 -8.55 6.09
C GLN A 64 -0.97 -8.65 6.06
N LYS A 65 -0.36 -9.14 7.15
CA LYS A 65 1.07 -9.44 7.23
C LYS A 65 1.42 -10.59 6.28
N ASP A 66 0.59 -11.63 6.27
CA ASP A 66 0.74 -12.78 5.40
C ASP A 66 0.58 -12.38 3.92
N PHE A 67 -0.38 -11.50 3.61
CA PHE A 67 -0.56 -10.92 2.28
C PHE A 67 0.68 -10.14 1.83
N PHE A 68 1.24 -9.27 2.66
CA PHE A 68 2.48 -8.55 2.32
C PHE A 68 3.65 -9.52 2.06
N ALA A 69 3.82 -10.52 2.92
CA ALA A 69 4.86 -11.54 2.74
C ALA A 69 4.64 -12.37 1.46
N GLN A 70 3.39 -12.64 1.09
CA GLN A 70 3.06 -13.28 -0.18
C GLN A 70 3.40 -12.38 -1.36
N LEU A 71 3.06 -11.09 -1.29
CA LEU A 71 3.36 -10.12 -2.34
C LEU A 71 4.87 -10.01 -2.58
N GLU A 72 5.70 -10.06 -1.53
CA GLU A 72 7.17 -10.14 -1.70
C GLU A 72 7.60 -11.41 -2.46
N ARG A 73 7.01 -12.58 -2.13
CA ARG A 73 7.37 -13.86 -2.76
C ARG A 73 6.92 -13.94 -4.22
N ASP A 74 5.73 -13.44 -4.50
CA ASP A 74 5.05 -13.62 -5.78
C ASP A 74 5.26 -12.42 -6.72
N TYR A 75 6.06 -11.43 -6.32
CA TYR A 75 6.22 -10.16 -7.04
C TYR A 75 6.54 -10.32 -8.53
N GLN A 76 7.47 -11.22 -8.88
CA GLN A 76 7.84 -11.43 -10.28
C GLN A 76 6.70 -12.03 -11.12
N LEU A 77 5.85 -12.88 -10.51
CA LEU A 77 4.66 -13.40 -11.16
C LEU A 77 3.63 -12.29 -11.38
N ILE A 78 3.46 -11.41 -10.40
CA ILE A 78 2.57 -10.24 -10.50
C ILE A 78 3.05 -9.31 -11.61
N VAL A 79 4.35 -8.99 -11.66
CA VAL A 79 4.94 -8.13 -12.71
C VAL A 79 4.68 -8.73 -14.10
N ALA A 80 4.93 -10.02 -14.28
CA ALA A 80 4.68 -10.70 -15.55
C ALA A 80 3.19 -10.64 -15.98
N ALA A 81 2.27 -10.72 -15.03
CA ALA A 81 0.83 -10.61 -15.28
C ALA A 81 0.37 -9.17 -15.57
N VAL A 82 1.00 -8.18 -14.94
CA VAL A 82 0.61 -6.76 -15.04
C VAL A 82 1.18 -6.07 -16.29
N ILE A 83 2.39 -6.43 -16.74
CA ILE A 83 3.01 -5.87 -17.95
C ILE A 83 2.06 -5.83 -19.16
N PRO A 84 1.39 -6.92 -19.58
CA PRO A 84 0.53 -6.89 -20.75
C PRO A 84 -0.65 -5.93 -20.59
N VAL A 85 -1.25 -5.87 -19.39
CA VAL A 85 -2.36 -4.96 -19.07
C VAL A 85 -1.90 -3.51 -19.14
N MET A 86 -0.75 -3.19 -18.53
CA MET A 86 -0.18 -1.85 -18.60
C MET A 86 0.10 -1.46 -20.04
N GLU A 87 0.81 -2.29 -20.80
CA GLU A 87 1.13 -1.95 -22.19
C GLU A 87 -0.12 -1.79 -23.06
N GLU A 88 -1.16 -2.59 -22.85
CA GLU A 88 -2.45 -2.43 -23.55
C GLU A 88 -3.06 -1.05 -23.27
N GLU A 89 -3.14 -0.65 -22.00
CA GLU A 89 -3.65 0.66 -21.61
C GLU A 89 -2.80 1.81 -22.17
N PHE A 90 -1.48 1.69 -22.14
CA PHE A 90 -0.58 2.71 -22.68
C PHE A 90 -0.62 2.79 -24.22
N ARG A 91 -0.87 1.68 -24.91
CA ARG A 91 -1.00 1.66 -26.37
C ARG A 91 -2.20 2.43 -26.89
N ASN A 92 -3.23 2.63 -26.07
CA ASN A 92 -4.35 3.52 -26.40
C ASN A 92 -3.89 4.97 -26.63
N TRP A 93 -2.77 5.38 -26.02
CA TRP A 93 -2.18 6.71 -26.18
C TRP A 93 -0.92 6.72 -27.06
N LYS A 94 -0.07 5.70 -26.96
CA LYS A 94 1.18 5.57 -27.73
C LYS A 94 1.25 4.15 -28.33
N PRO A 95 0.86 3.95 -29.60
CA PRO A 95 0.69 2.61 -30.19
C PRO A 95 1.92 1.70 -30.13
N GLU A 96 3.11 2.28 -30.17
CA GLU A 96 4.40 1.56 -30.12
C GLU A 96 4.96 1.43 -28.68
N PHE A 97 4.15 1.72 -27.65
CA PHE A 97 4.60 1.60 -26.26
C PHE A 97 4.85 0.14 -25.88
N LYS A 98 6.02 -0.08 -25.29
CA LYS A 98 6.46 -1.36 -24.77
C LYS A 98 7.37 -1.11 -23.57
N ILE A 99 7.22 -1.94 -22.54
CA ILE A 99 8.11 -1.92 -21.39
C ILE A 99 9.35 -2.74 -21.76
N GLY A 100 10.52 -2.12 -21.67
CA GLY A 100 11.79 -2.79 -22.00
C GLY A 100 12.28 -3.60 -20.79
N ASN A 101 12.60 -2.88 -19.72
CA ASN A 101 13.02 -3.44 -18.44
C ASN A 101 12.17 -2.85 -17.31
N PHE A 102 11.16 -3.60 -16.89
CA PHE A 102 10.21 -3.17 -15.86
C PHE A 102 10.91 -2.69 -14.58
N GLU A 103 11.91 -3.43 -14.09
CA GLU A 103 12.59 -3.14 -12.82
C GLU A 103 13.41 -1.84 -12.84
N GLN A 104 13.86 -1.42 -14.02
CA GLN A 104 14.59 -0.16 -14.21
C GLN A 104 13.67 1.02 -14.48
N GLU A 105 12.56 0.78 -15.18
CA GLU A 105 11.64 1.81 -15.65
C GLU A 105 10.56 2.15 -14.61
N LEU A 106 10.16 1.16 -13.80
CA LEU A 106 9.01 1.25 -12.90
C LEU A 106 9.38 0.72 -11.51
N LYS A 107 8.91 1.41 -10.48
CA LYS A 107 9.08 1.01 -9.09
C LYS A 107 7.76 1.18 -8.33
N PRO A 108 7.35 0.20 -7.51
CA PRO A 108 6.26 0.41 -6.58
C PRO A 108 6.72 1.44 -5.54
N ILE A 109 5.90 2.47 -5.34
CA ILE A 109 6.15 3.52 -4.34
C ILE A 109 5.14 3.44 -3.19
N TRP A 110 3.94 2.91 -3.47
CA TRP A 110 2.83 2.82 -2.54
C TRP A 110 2.07 1.51 -2.75
N LEU A 111 1.64 0.86 -1.68
CA LEU A 111 0.76 -0.30 -1.70
C LEU A 111 -0.39 -0.12 -0.70
N SER A 112 -1.62 -0.37 -1.14
CA SER A 112 -2.78 -0.49 -0.26
C SER A 112 -3.03 -1.95 0.09
N ILE A 113 -3.13 -2.25 1.38
CA ILE A 113 -3.43 -3.58 1.93
C ILE A 113 -4.85 -3.53 2.52
N PRO A 114 -5.84 -4.18 1.88
CA PRO A 114 -7.21 -4.15 2.34
C PRO A 114 -7.40 -4.95 3.63
N ALA A 115 -8.58 -4.81 4.24
CA ALA A 115 -9.03 -5.71 5.30
C ALA A 115 -9.29 -7.12 4.73
N CYS A 116 -9.18 -8.14 5.57
CA CYS A 116 -9.19 -9.55 5.12
C CYS A 116 -10.57 -10.08 4.72
N ASP A 117 -11.62 -9.32 4.99
CA ASP A 117 -13.01 -9.60 4.61
C ASP A 117 -13.41 -8.94 3.29
N GLN A 118 -12.49 -8.18 2.66
CA GLN A 118 -12.74 -7.56 1.36
C GLN A 118 -12.59 -8.59 0.24
N PRO A 119 -13.62 -8.78 -0.62
CA PRO A 119 -13.49 -9.64 -1.79
C PRO A 119 -12.48 -9.02 -2.78
N PRO A 120 -11.93 -9.84 -3.70
CA PRO A 120 -11.16 -9.32 -4.83
C PRO A 120 -11.97 -8.28 -5.60
N ILE A 121 -11.30 -7.23 -6.06
CA ILE A 121 -11.90 -6.26 -6.98
C ILE A 121 -12.03 -6.97 -8.33
N GLU A 122 -13.27 -7.09 -8.82
CA GLU A 122 -13.59 -7.60 -10.16
C GLU A 122 -13.29 -6.58 -11.27
#